data_AF-A0A7Y6AIX5-F1
#
_entry.id   AF-A0A7Y6AIX5-F1
#
_cell.length_a   1.000
_cell.length_b   1.000
_cell.length_c   1.000
_cell.angle_alpha   90.00
_cell.angle_beta   90.00
_cell.angle_gamma   90.00
#
_symmetry.space_group_name_H-M   'P 1'
#
loop_
_entity.id
_entity.type
_entity.pdbx_description
1 polymer ?
#
loop_
_entity_poly.entity_id
_entity_poly.type
_entity_poly.pdbx_seq_one_letter_code
_entity_poly.pdbx_strand_id
1 'polypeptide(L)'
;MTLHRNAPAGPVRAEADTGTAEVREIYPGARQAPPVRDVSRPARRWKNLPGSEAGMATAEYAIATLAAVGFAGLLVLIMRSDEVRGFLLNLIRTALALP
;
A
#
# COMPACT_ATOMS: atom_id res chain seq x y z
N MET A 1 5.38 15.93 -68.89
CA MET A 1 6.08 15.76 -67.60
C MET A 1 5.10 15.17 -66.60
N THR A 2 5.40 13.94 -66.20
CA THR A 2 4.60 12.98 -65.42
C THR A 2 4.44 13.40 -63.96
N LEU A 3 3.21 13.55 -63.47
CA LEU A 3 2.94 13.61 -62.03
C LEU A 3 2.63 12.19 -61.53
N HIS A 4 3.68 11.54 -61.06
CA HIS A 4 3.69 10.22 -60.44
C HIS A 4 3.08 10.35 -59.02
N ARG A 5 1.76 10.17 -58.88
CA ARG A 5 1.10 10.13 -57.56
C ARG A 5 1.37 8.77 -56.92
N ASN A 6 2.40 8.71 -56.07
CA ASN A 6 2.70 7.54 -55.25
C ASN A 6 1.75 7.54 -54.02
N ALA A 7 0.85 6.56 -53.93
CA ALA A 7 -0.04 6.38 -52.79
C ALA A 7 0.63 5.45 -51.76
N PRO A 8 0.64 5.77 -50.45
CA PRO A 8 1.17 4.86 -49.46
C PRO A 8 0.28 3.62 -49.34
N ALA A 9 0.87 2.44 -49.54
CA ALA A 9 0.25 1.15 -49.30
C ALA A 9 -0.29 1.10 -47.85
N GLY A 10 -1.60 0.93 -47.71
CA GLY A 10 -2.21 0.65 -46.41
C GLY A 10 -1.66 -0.66 -45.83
N PRO A 11 -1.69 -0.84 -44.49
CA PRO A 11 -1.24 -2.08 -43.89
C PRO A 11 -2.13 -3.21 -44.40
N VAL A 12 -1.53 -4.19 -45.05
CA VAL A 12 -2.18 -5.44 -45.43
C VAL A 12 -2.62 -6.08 -44.12
N ARG A 13 -3.91 -5.97 -43.80
CA ARG A 13 -4.52 -6.73 -42.70
C ARG A 13 -4.32 -8.19 -43.06
N ALA A 14 -3.46 -8.87 -42.30
CA ALA A 14 -3.42 -10.32 -42.29
C ALA A 14 -4.86 -10.79 -42.06
N GLU A 15 -5.43 -11.40 -43.09
CA GLU A 15 -6.73 -12.03 -43.07
C GLU A 15 -6.59 -13.20 -42.11
N ALA A 16 -6.92 -12.94 -40.84
CA ALA A 16 -7.12 -14.00 -39.88
C ALA A 16 -8.27 -14.82 -40.45
N ASP A 17 -7.92 -15.95 -41.06
CA ASP A 17 -8.81 -17.05 -41.38
C ASP A 17 -9.55 -17.41 -40.10
N THR A 18 -10.63 -16.68 -39.88
CA THR A 18 -11.52 -16.86 -38.75
C THR A 18 -12.43 -17.96 -39.23
N GLY A 19 -11.85 -19.17 -39.31
CA GLY A 19 -12.58 -20.40 -39.46
C GLY A 19 -13.73 -20.30 -38.47
N THR A 20 -14.94 -20.19 -39.02
CA THR A 20 -16.17 -20.08 -38.27
C THR A 20 -16.37 -21.44 -37.62
N ALA A 21 -15.68 -21.65 -36.49
CA ALA A 21 -16.00 -22.75 -35.60
C ALA A 21 -17.47 -22.54 -35.26
N GLU A 22 -18.33 -23.40 -35.80
CA GLU A 22 -19.76 -23.39 -35.54
C GLU A 22 -19.94 -23.67 -34.05
N VAL A 23 -19.98 -22.60 -33.25
CA VAL A 23 -20.17 -22.70 -31.80
C VAL A 23 -21.60 -23.15 -31.58
N ARG A 24 -21.76 -24.47 -31.39
CA ARG A 24 -23.04 -25.07 -31.05
C ARG A 24 -23.42 -24.64 -29.63
N GLU A 25 -24.52 -23.89 -29.50
CA GLU A 25 -25.08 -23.56 -28.21
C GLU A 25 -25.50 -24.84 -27.49
N ILE A 26 -24.80 -25.19 -26.41
CA ILE A 26 -25.11 -26.37 -25.59
C ILE A 26 -26.46 -26.20 -24.88
N TYR A 27 -26.87 -24.95 -24.65
CA TYR A 27 -28.15 -24.59 -24.04
C TYR A 27 -28.89 -23.59 -24.94
N PRO A 28 -30.08 -23.95 -25.46
CA PRO A 28 -30.84 -23.05 -26.32
C PRO A 28 -31.22 -21.78 -25.57
N GLY A 29 -30.89 -20.61 -26.14
CA GLY A 29 -31.22 -19.30 -25.57
C GLY A 29 -30.14 -18.70 -24.68
N ALA A 30 -29.01 -19.38 -24.48
CA ALA A 30 -27.88 -18.84 -23.70
C ALA A 30 -27.33 -17.53 -24.28
N ARG A 31 -27.31 -17.36 -25.61
CA ARG A 31 -26.89 -16.10 -26.24
C ARG A 31 -27.89 -14.96 -26.08
N GLN A 32 -29.13 -15.27 -25.71
CA GLN A 32 -30.21 -14.28 -25.55
C GLN A 32 -30.43 -13.93 -24.07
N ALA A 33 -29.81 -14.66 -23.15
CA ALA A 33 -29.92 -14.39 -21.73
C ALA A 33 -29.30 -13.01 -21.41
N PRO A 34 -30.00 -12.14 -20.65
CA PRO A 34 -29.44 -10.87 -20.23
C PRO A 34 -28.15 -11.11 -19.43
N PRO A 35 -27.10 -10.29 -19.62
CA PRO A 35 -25.85 -10.46 -18.88
C PRO A 35 -26.14 -10.44 -17.39
N VAL A 36 -25.68 -11.47 -16.68
CA VAL A 36 -25.76 -11.54 -15.22
C VAL A 36 -25.10 -10.27 -14.70
N ARG A 37 -25.88 -9.39 -14.07
CA ARG A 37 -25.36 -8.18 -13.44
C ARG A 37 -24.38 -8.63 -12.38
N ASP A 38 -23.09 -8.43 -12.65
CA ASP A 38 -22.06 -8.57 -11.63
C ASP A 38 -22.36 -7.52 -10.56
N VAL A 39 -22.97 -7.96 -9.46
CA VAL A 39 -23.18 -7.13 -8.28
C VAL A 39 -21.79 -6.85 -7.76
N SER A 40 -21.22 -5.74 -8.25
CA SER A 40 -19.89 -5.27 -7.90
C SER A 40 -19.74 -5.37 -6.39
N ARG A 41 -19.00 -6.37 -5.93
CA ARG A 41 -18.61 -6.47 -4.53
C ARG A 41 -18.02 -5.12 -4.16
N PRO A 42 -18.45 -4.46 -3.06
CA PRO A 42 -17.93 -3.16 -2.73
C PRO A 42 -16.43 -3.34 -2.50
N ALA A 43 -15.64 -2.95 -3.50
CA ALA A 43 -14.22 -2.82 -3.35
C ALA A 43 -14.05 -1.86 -2.19
N ARG A 44 -13.53 -2.34 -1.05
CA ARG A 44 -13.16 -1.48 0.08
C ARG A 44 -12.11 -0.51 -0.45
N ARG A 45 -12.58 0.61 -0.96
CA ARG A 45 -11.78 1.65 -1.56
C ARG A 45 -11.26 2.50 -0.41
N TRP A 46 -10.23 1.99 0.26
CA TRP A 46 -9.31 2.84 1.03
C TRP A 46 -8.36 3.64 0.11
N LYS A 47 -8.67 3.69 -1.19
CA LYS A 47 -7.96 4.54 -2.14
C LYS A 47 -8.48 5.96 -2.01
N ASN A 48 -7.63 6.78 -1.41
CA ASN A 48 -7.56 8.24 -1.53
C ASN A 48 -8.42 9.00 -0.51
N LEU A 49 -8.09 8.88 0.79
CA LEU A 49 -8.20 10.08 1.63
C LEU A 49 -7.11 11.04 1.12
N PRO A 50 -7.45 12.20 0.52
CA PRO A 50 -6.45 13.22 0.26
C PRO A 50 -5.88 13.57 1.63
N GLY A 51 -4.60 13.26 1.83
CA GLY A 51 -3.91 13.55 3.07
C GLY A 51 -4.09 15.03 3.37
N SER A 52 -4.77 15.33 4.47
CA SER A 52 -4.74 16.67 5.04
C SER A 52 -3.28 16.90 5.45
N GLU A 53 -2.46 17.41 4.53
CA GLU A 53 -1.05 17.76 4.78
C GLU A 53 -0.94 18.68 6.00
N ALA A 54 -1.98 19.48 6.25
CA ALA A 54 -2.13 20.34 7.41
C ALA A 54 -2.08 19.60 8.77
N GLY A 55 -2.40 18.30 8.84
CA GLY A 55 -2.34 17.50 10.07
C GLY A 55 -1.22 16.45 10.09
N MET A 56 -0.54 16.23 8.96
CA MET A 56 0.49 15.19 8.85
C MET A 56 1.70 15.50 9.73
N ALA A 57 2.13 16.77 9.75
CA ALA A 57 3.27 17.19 10.57
C ALA A 57 3.00 16.99 12.08
N THR A 58 1.83 17.41 12.58
CA THR A 58 1.49 17.22 14.01
C THR A 58 1.36 15.75 14.40
N ALA A 59 0.80 14.91 13.50
CA ALA A 59 0.72 13.48 13.72
C ALA A 59 2.11 12.81 13.73
N GLU A 60 3.02 13.25 12.87
CA GLU A 60 4.40 12.76 12.82
C GLU A 60 5.15 13.03 14.12
N TYR A 61 5.11 14.27 14.63
CA TYR A 61 5.72 14.60 15.91
C TYR A 61 5.10 13.84 17.08
N ALA A 62 3.78 13.62 17.04
CA ALA A 62 3.10 12.82 18.06
C ALA A 62 3.59 11.37 18.06
N ILE A 63 3.71 10.74 16.89
CA ILE A 63 4.22 9.36 16.76
C ILE A 63 5.69 9.29 17.17
N ALA A 64 6.52 10.23 16.74
CA ALA A 64 7.93 10.29 17.13
C ALA A 64 8.10 10.40 18.65
N THR A 65 7.29 11.24 19.29
CA THR A 65 7.28 11.40 20.75
C THR A 65 6.80 10.12 21.43
N LEU A 66 5.72 9.51 20.97
CA LEU A 66 5.22 8.24 21.51
C LEU A 66 6.25 7.11 21.37
N ALA A 67 6.96 7.04 20.24
CA ALA A 67 8.05 6.08 20.03
C ALA A 67 9.20 6.32 21.02
N ALA A 68 9.62 7.57 21.20
CA ALA A 68 10.66 7.94 22.16
C ALA A 68 10.25 7.64 23.61
N VAL A 69 9.01 7.94 23.99
CA VAL A 69 8.44 7.63 25.32
C VAL A 69 8.37 6.12 25.54
N GLY A 70 8.01 5.34 24.53
CA GLY A 70 8.05 3.87 24.59
C GLY A 70 9.45 3.33 24.85
N PHE A 71 10.46 3.87 24.18
CA PHE A 71 11.86 3.54 24.43
C PHE A 71 12.31 3.95 25.85
N ALA A 72 11.94 5.14 26.30
CA ALA A 72 12.19 5.57 27.68
C ALA A 72 11.51 4.64 28.70
N GLY A 73 10.32 4.11 28.39
CA GLY A 73 9.65 3.10 29.20
C GLY A 73 10.48 1.83 29.39
N LEU A 74 11.17 1.36 28.35
CA LEU A 74 12.11 0.24 28.46
C LEU A 74 13.28 0.57 29.39
N LEU A 75 13.86 1.76 29.26
CA LEU A 75 14.93 2.21 30.17
C LEU A 75 14.46 2.27 31.63
N VAL A 76 13.25 2.75 31.88
CA VAL A 76 12.64 2.74 33.23
C VAL A 76 12.49 1.32 33.75
N LEU A 77 12.07 0.37 32.91
CA LEU A 77 11.98 -1.03 33.29
C LEU A 77 13.35 -1.60 33.69
N ILE A 78 14.39 -1.29 32.91
CA ILE A 78 15.78 -1.69 33.20
C ILE A 78 16.23 -1.08 34.54
N MET A 79 15.96 0.22 34.77
CA MET A 79 16.31 0.91 36.01
C MET A 79 15.60 0.37 37.26
N ARG A 80 14.45 -0.30 37.09
CA ARG A 80 13.72 -0.92 38.19
C ARG A 80 14.31 -2.25 38.67
N SER A 81 15.26 -2.83 37.93
CA SER A 81 15.96 -4.04 38.38
C SER A 81 16.81 -3.77 39.62
N ASP A 82 16.92 -4.77 40.50
CA ASP A 82 17.66 -4.64 41.77
C ASP A 82 19.17 -4.43 41.54
N GLU A 83 19.74 -5.07 40.51
CA GLU A 83 21.15 -4.91 40.14
C GLU A 83 21.46 -3.46 39.74
N VAL A 84 20.68 -2.89 38.81
CA VAL A 84 20.89 -1.52 38.32
C VAL A 84 20.59 -0.51 39.42
N ARG A 85 19.52 -0.72 40.20
CA ARG A 85 19.18 0.14 41.33
C ARG A 85 20.29 0.14 42.39
N GLY A 86 20.84 -1.02 42.72
CA GLY A 86 21.97 -1.15 43.64
C GLY A 86 23.21 -0.41 43.15
N PHE A 87 23.54 -0.57 41.87
CA PHE A 87 24.66 0.15 41.23
C PHE A 87 24.49 1.68 41.31
N LEU A 88 23.31 2.19 40.96
CA LEU A 88 23.01 3.63 41.02
C LEU A 88 23.08 4.16 42.46
N LEU A 89 22.55 3.43 43.43
CA LEU A 89 22.64 3.82 44.84
C LEU A 89 24.09 3.84 45.35
N ASN A 90 24.91 2.89 44.92
CA ASN A 90 26.33 2.88 45.24
C ASN A 90 27.03 4.10 44.65
N LEU A 91 26.78 4.41 43.38
CA LEU A 91 27.35 5.59 42.72
C LEU A 91 26.96 6.88 43.44
N ILE A 92 25.69 7.02 43.82
CA ILE A 92 25.19 8.17 44.59
C ILE A 92 25.87 8.25 45.97
N ARG A 93 26.00 7.12 46.69
CA ARG A 93 26.68 7.09 47.99
C ARG A 93 28.13 7.51 47.87
N THR A 94 28.86 7.03 46.87
CA THR A 94 30.25 7.41 46.62
C THR A 94 30.35 8.89 46.23
N ALA A 95 29.43 9.42 45.43
CA ALA A 95 29.44 10.83 45.03
C ALA A 95 29.07 11.79 46.18
N LEU A 96 28.21 11.36 47.10
CA LEU A 96 27.77 12.16 48.26
C LEU A 96 28.65 11.96 49.50
N ALA A 97 29.39 10.85 49.58
CA ALA A 97 30.51 10.72 50.48
C ALA A 97 31.64 11.60 49.95
N LEU A 98 31.50 12.92 50.12
CA LEU A 98 32.70 13.74 50.22
C LEU A 98 33.50 13.20 51.42
N PRO A 99 34.84 13.09 51.31
CA PRO A 99 35.66 12.85 52.49
C PRO A 99 35.42 13.92 53.56
#